data_AF-A0A1W6MWE8-F1
#
_entry.id   AF-A0A1W6MWE8-F1
#
_cell.length_a   1.000
_cell.length_b   1.000
_cell.length_c   1.000
_cell.angle_alpha   90.00
_cell.angle_beta   90.00
_cell.angle_gamma   90.00
#
_symmetry.space_group_name_H-M   'P 1'
#
loop_
_entity.id
_entity.type
_entity.pdbx_description
1 polymer ?
#
loop_
_entity_poly.entity_id
_entity_poly.type
_entity_poly.pdbx_seq_one_letter_code
_entity_poly.pdbx_strand_id
1 'polypeptide(L)'
;MAREKPPLIRPPTPLWVKGAWTVAAALIAVFIWAKTRPPEAPVCDADIVKSNLNDLVNAAANETALEARAFRTLSSTSKEKSCAAAVSNSKGVEIPIEYSVTIEDRAPKVEITSGEDRLAPQEADPPAQAEAPKPAAEAENCRAGAEAEARIADCGKIIDDKDKSAEARMEALTLRGQALSEGKDWDKALADFTAAMALQPKDGANLAQQSPIYVARAEAYLGKGDHKKALADFSAAVRTDPSNGAAYLGRACEWVAAGALAKAESDLKTAATLAKDPTDSACSAAFDALRAKSKTAAAPRRKR
;
A
#
# COMPACT_ATOMS: atom_id res chain seq x y z
N MET A 1 28.07 103.18 14.13
CA MET A 1 26.82 102.50 13.74
C MET A 1 26.99 101.01 13.99
N ALA A 2 26.44 100.55 15.12
CA ALA A 2 26.51 99.16 15.56
C ALA A 2 25.52 98.32 14.73
N ARG A 3 26.01 97.25 14.11
CA ARG A 3 25.19 96.30 13.35
C ARG A 3 24.50 95.35 14.33
N GLU A 4 23.19 95.50 14.51
CA GLU A 4 22.35 94.51 15.18
C GLU A 4 22.26 93.23 14.33
N LYS A 5 22.45 92.08 14.98
CA LYS A 5 22.35 90.76 14.34
C LYS A 5 20.86 90.37 14.18
N PRO A 6 20.42 89.92 13.00
CA PRO A 6 19.05 89.44 12.79
C PRO A 6 18.80 88.05 13.43
N PRO A 7 17.54 87.68 13.71
CA PRO A 7 17.19 86.54 14.56
C PRO A 7 17.38 85.18 13.88
N LEU A 8 17.66 84.16 14.72
CA LEU A 8 17.89 82.77 14.34
C LEU A 8 16.59 82.09 13.88
N ILE A 9 16.52 81.72 12.60
CA ILE A 9 15.49 80.84 12.04
C ILE A 9 15.92 79.39 12.30
N ARG A 10 15.12 78.61 13.06
CA ARG A 10 15.33 77.17 13.20
C ARG A 10 14.73 76.43 12.00
N PRO A 11 15.44 75.49 11.36
CA PRO A 11 14.87 74.67 10.29
C PRO A 11 13.80 73.71 10.85
N PRO A 12 12.80 73.34 10.03
CA PRO A 12 11.78 72.38 10.44
C PRO A 12 12.40 71.00 10.66
N THR A 13 11.92 70.28 11.68
CA THR A 13 12.35 68.90 11.95
C THR A 13 11.89 67.98 10.81
N PRO A 14 12.75 67.06 10.32
CA PRO A 14 12.39 66.17 9.24
C PRO A 14 11.36 65.13 9.70
N LEU A 15 10.30 64.94 8.90
CA LEU A 15 9.18 64.03 9.15
C LEU A 15 9.57 62.54 9.32
N TRP A 16 10.81 62.16 9.02
CA TRP A 16 11.26 60.76 9.03
C TRP A 16 11.44 60.13 10.42
N VAL A 17 11.51 60.93 11.50
CA VAL A 17 11.64 60.38 12.85
C VAL A 17 10.32 59.76 13.35
N LYS A 18 9.18 60.09 12.74
CA LYS A 18 7.86 59.55 13.15
C LYS A 18 7.47 58.22 12.47
N GLY A 19 8.14 57.82 11.39
CA GLY A 19 7.79 56.60 10.64
C GLY A 19 8.53 55.32 11.06
N ALA A 20 9.73 55.44 11.65
CA ALA A 20 10.50 54.27 12.09
C ALA A 20 9.92 53.65 13.37
N TRP A 21 9.38 54.47 14.28
CA TRP A 21 8.73 54.01 15.50
C TRP A 21 7.42 53.27 15.22
N THR A 22 6.69 53.60 14.16
CA THR A 22 5.42 52.95 13.84
C THR A 22 5.61 51.55 13.24
N VAL A 23 6.64 51.34 12.41
CA VAL A 23 6.96 50.02 11.86
C VAL A 23 7.56 49.11 12.95
N ALA A 24 8.47 49.63 13.78
CA ALA A 24 9.02 48.86 14.89
C ALA A 24 7.96 48.52 15.95
N ALA A 25 7.07 49.47 16.30
CA ALA A 25 5.95 49.22 17.19
C ALA A 25 4.93 48.25 16.57
N ALA A 26 4.68 48.30 15.26
CA ALA A 26 3.82 47.35 14.56
C ALA A 26 4.43 45.94 14.55
N LEU A 27 5.74 45.81 14.30
CA LEU A 27 6.42 44.51 14.36
C LEU A 27 6.46 43.95 15.78
N ILE A 28 6.73 44.78 16.79
CA ILE A 28 6.65 44.39 18.20
C ILE A 28 5.22 44.03 18.58
N ALA A 29 4.21 44.76 18.12
CA ALA A 29 2.80 44.44 18.35
C ALA A 29 2.38 43.14 17.66
N VAL A 30 2.86 42.86 16.44
CA VAL A 30 2.64 41.58 15.75
C VAL A 30 3.37 40.44 16.47
N PHE A 31 4.58 40.67 16.97
CA PHE A 31 5.34 39.68 17.74
C PHE A 31 4.70 39.41 19.10
N ILE A 32 4.26 40.45 19.81
CA ILE A 32 3.50 40.34 21.06
C ILE A 32 2.18 39.64 20.77
N TRP A 33 1.43 40.04 19.74
CA TRP A 33 0.17 39.40 19.34
C TRP A 33 0.35 37.93 18.95
N ALA A 34 1.42 37.58 18.23
CA ALA A 34 1.76 36.19 17.93
C ALA A 34 2.14 35.40 19.20
N LYS A 35 2.78 36.05 20.18
CA LYS A 35 3.21 35.41 21.44
C LYS A 35 2.11 35.33 22.50
N THR A 36 1.11 36.22 22.44
CA THR A 36 -0.06 36.31 23.33
C THR A 36 -1.36 35.79 22.72
N ARG A 37 -1.34 35.32 21.46
CA ARG A 37 -2.46 34.57 20.89
C ARG A 37 -2.80 33.40 21.82
N PRO A 38 -4.07 33.26 22.24
CA PRO A 38 -4.49 32.06 22.94
C PRO A 38 -4.20 30.84 22.06
N PRO A 39 -3.79 29.70 22.63
CA PRO A 39 -3.63 28.47 21.86
C PRO A 39 -4.92 28.24 21.07
N GLU A 40 -4.80 28.14 19.75
CA GLU A 40 -5.95 27.92 18.86
C GLU A 40 -6.67 26.68 19.37
N ALA A 41 -7.95 26.79 19.74
CA ALA A 41 -8.70 25.68 20.31
C ALA A 41 -8.55 24.44 19.41
N PRO A 42 -8.45 23.22 19.97
CA PRO A 42 -8.25 22.03 19.16
C PRO A 42 -9.33 21.93 18.08
N VAL A 43 -8.94 21.67 16.83
CA VAL A 43 -9.84 21.58 15.67
C VAL A 43 -9.74 20.19 15.08
N CYS A 44 -10.87 19.64 14.61
CA CYS A 44 -10.87 18.42 13.80
C CYS A 44 -10.68 18.86 12.34
N ASP A 45 -9.46 18.83 11.81
CA ASP A 45 -9.15 19.23 10.43
C ASP A 45 -8.24 18.19 9.74
N ALA A 46 -8.38 18.10 8.42
CA ALA A 46 -7.60 17.25 7.54
C ALA A 46 -6.10 17.51 7.61
N ASP A 47 -5.68 18.76 7.82
CA ASP A 47 -4.26 19.11 7.88
C ASP A 47 -3.56 18.60 9.16
N ILE A 48 -4.31 18.48 10.26
CA ILE A 48 -3.83 17.88 11.52
C ILE A 48 -3.66 16.37 11.35
N VAL A 49 -4.59 15.72 10.65
CA VAL A 49 -4.49 14.28 10.36
C VAL A 49 -3.37 14.00 9.37
N LYS A 50 -3.20 14.81 8.32
CA LYS A 50 -2.12 14.67 7.32
C LYS A 50 -0.73 14.81 7.92
N SER A 51 -0.52 15.76 8.82
CA SER A 51 0.79 15.99 9.46
C SER A 51 1.21 14.86 10.40
N ASN A 52 0.24 14.11 10.96
CA ASN A 52 0.46 12.95 11.82
C ASN A 52 0.15 11.62 11.10
N LEU A 53 -0.06 11.66 9.77
CA LEU A 53 -0.48 10.51 8.97
C LEU A 53 0.61 9.44 8.85
N ASN A 54 1.89 9.85 8.92
CA ASN A 54 2.99 8.90 8.90
C ASN A 54 2.98 7.96 10.11
N ASP A 55 2.46 8.40 11.26
CA ASP A 55 2.30 7.56 12.45
C ASP A 55 1.05 6.66 12.33
N LEU A 56 0.01 7.13 11.63
CA LEU A 56 -1.20 6.36 11.28
C LEU A 56 -0.94 5.24 10.25
N VAL A 57 -0.05 5.48 9.26
CA VAL A 57 0.31 4.54 8.18
C VAL A 57 0.98 3.26 8.72
N ASN A 58 1.67 3.35 9.86
CA ASN A 58 2.30 2.18 10.49
C ASN A 58 1.29 1.23 11.16
N ALA A 59 0.11 1.73 11.55
CA ALA A 59 -0.99 0.90 12.06
C ALA A 59 -1.91 0.39 10.92
N ALA A 60 -2.09 1.20 9.87
CA ALA A 60 -2.92 0.86 8.71
C ALA A 60 -2.08 0.37 7.51
N ALA A 61 -1.55 -0.85 7.63
CA ALA A 61 -1.15 -1.70 6.50
C ALA A 61 -0.25 -1.09 5.40
N ASN A 62 0.68 -0.19 5.74
CA ASN A 62 1.84 0.15 4.91
C ASN A 62 1.51 0.62 3.47
N GLU A 63 0.41 1.37 3.27
CA GLU A 63 0.08 2.03 1.99
C GLU A 63 0.38 3.54 2.04
N THR A 64 1.15 4.04 1.07
CA THR A 64 1.68 5.43 1.04
C THR A 64 0.69 6.49 0.55
N ALA A 65 -0.60 6.18 0.41
CA ALA A 65 -1.60 7.10 -0.13
C ALA A 65 -2.97 6.90 0.54
N LEU A 66 -3.06 7.34 1.79
CA LEU A 66 -4.30 7.38 2.55
C LEU A 66 -4.90 8.79 2.47
N GLU A 67 -6.15 8.91 2.03
CA GLU A 67 -6.87 10.18 2.05
C GLU A 67 -7.88 10.20 3.20
N ALA A 68 -7.69 11.12 4.14
CA ALA A 68 -8.63 11.35 5.25
C ALA A 68 -9.78 12.28 4.82
N ARG A 69 -11.02 11.85 5.07
CA ARG A 69 -12.28 12.55 4.76
C ARG A 69 -13.28 12.37 5.93
N ALA A 70 -14.43 13.05 5.86
CA ALA A 70 -15.55 12.91 6.81
C ALA A 70 -15.23 13.19 8.30
N PHE A 71 -14.80 14.41 8.61
CA PHE A 71 -14.47 14.84 9.97
C PHE A 71 -15.73 15.21 10.79
N ARG A 72 -15.87 14.64 11.98
CA ARG A 72 -16.87 15.05 12.97
C ARG A 72 -16.26 15.16 14.36
N THR A 73 -16.74 16.13 15.15
CA THR A 73 -16.38 16.22 16.57
C THR A 73 -17.26 15.28 17.38
N LEU A 74 -16.65 14.40 18.16
CA LEU A 74 -17.34 13.46 19.05
C LEU A 74 -17.59 14.09 20.43
N SER A 75 -16.58 14.74 21.00
CA SER A 75 -16.68 15.47 22.27
C SER A 75 -15.66 16.60 22.31
N SER A 76 -15.94 17.64 23.11
CA SER A 76 -15.04 18.79 23.23
C SER A 76 -14.99 19.26 24.68
N THR A 77 -13.79 19.38 25.22
CA THR A 77 -13.49 20.06 26.48
C THR A 77 -12.59 21.25 26.20
N SER A 78 -12.23 22.01 27.25
CA SER A 78 -11.31 23.15 27.13
C SER A 78 -9.86 22.75 26.82
N LYS A 79 -9.49 21.47 26.97
CA LYS A 79 -8.11 20.97 26.83
C LYS A 79 -7.95 19.85 25.80
N GLU A 80 -9.04 19.16 25.47
CA GLU A 80 -9.04 17.99 24.61
C GLU A 80 -10.27 18.00 23.71
N LYS A 81 -10.10 17.59 22.45
CA LYS A 81 -11.20 17.39 21.52
C LYS A 81 -11.10 16.02 20.89
N SER A 82 -12.16 15.23 21.04
CA SER A 82 -12.28 13.94 20.38
C SER A 82 -12.96 14.12 19.02
N CYS A 83 -12.37 13.51 17.99
CA CYS A 83 -12.75 13.62 16.60
C CYS A 83 -12.89 12.21 16.00
N ALA A 84 -13.73 12.10 14.98
CA ALA A 84 -13.76 10.93 14.09
C ALA A 84 -13.53 11.38 12.65
N ALA A 85 -12.81 10.56 11.89
CA ALA A 85 -12.61 10.72 10.46
C ALA A 85 -12.71 9.35 9.77
N ALA A 86 -12.84 9.33 8.46
CA ALA A 86 -12.69 8.14 7.64
C ALA A 86 -11.42 8.27 6.80
N VAL A 87 -10.60 7.24 6.75
CA VAL A 87 -9.40 7.20 5.92
C VAL A 87 -9.63 6.19 4.81
N SER A 88 -9.48 6.62 3.57
CA SER A 88 -9.68 5.78 2.39
C SER A 88 -8.35 5.36 1.78
N ASN A 89 -8.24 4.09 1.40
CA ASN A 89 -7.10 3.58 0.63
C ASN A 89 -7.32 3.70 -0.89
N SER A 90 -6.28 3.37 -1.66
CA SER A 90 -6.30 3.38 -3.13
C SER A 90 -7.34 2.43 -3.75
N LYS A 91 -7.86 1.48 -2.97
CA LYS A 91 -8.88 0.48 -3.35
C LYS A 91 -10.29 0.91 -2.95
N GLY A 92 -10.47 2.10 -2.38
CA GLY A 92 -11.77 2.65 -1.97
C GLY A 92 -12.32 2.08 -0.66
N VAL A 93 -11.49 1.39 0.12
CA VAL A 93 -11.87 0.89 1.46
C VAL A 93 -11.75 2.05 2.45
N GLU A 94 -12.86 2.43 3.08
CA GLU A 94 -12.91 3.46 4.12
C GLU A 94 -12.75 2.85 5.51
N ILE A 95 -11.76 3.31 6.26
CA ILE A 95 -11.47 2.91 7.63
C ILE A 95 -11.87 4.06 8.55
N PRO A 96 -12.90 3.90 9.40
CA PRO A 96 -13.22 4.91 10.40
C PRO A 96 -12.14 4.94 11.48
N ILE A 97 -11.64 6.12 11.79
CA ILE A 97 -10.68 6.36 12.86
C ILE A 97 -11.28 7.32 13.89
N GLU A 98 -11.01 7.07 15.15
CA GLU A 98 -11.24 8.03 16.23
C GLU A 98 -9.91 8.48 16.81
N TYR A 99 -9.78 9.78 17.02
CA TYR A 99 -8.57 10.40 17.51
C TYR A 99 -8.89 11.56 18.45
N SER A 100 -8.04 11.78 19.44
CA SER A 100 -8.09 12.95 20.31
C SER A 100 -7.01 13.95 19.90
N VAL A 101 -7.36 15.24 19.97
CA VAL A 101 -6.44 16.36 19.77
C VAL A 101 -6.32 17.10 21.10
N THR A 102 -5.11 17.09 21.67
CA THR A 102 -4.74 17.86 22.85
C THR A 102 -3.76 18.95 22.45
N ILE A 103 -3.69 20.03 23.23
CA ILE A 103 -2.70 21.09 23.01
C ILE A 103 -1.70 21.06 24.14
N GLU A 104 -0.50 20.57 23.84
CA GLU A 104 0.65 20.58 24.73
C GLU A 104 1.67 21.58 24.16
N ASP A 105 2.19 22.49 25.00
CA ASP A 105 3.23 23.46 24.62
C ASP A 105 2.97 24.27 23.33
N ARG A 106 1.69 24.60 23.07
CA ARG A 106 1.20 25.33 21.88
C ARG A 106 1.29 24.54 20.56
N ALA A 107 1.51 23.22 20.62
CA ALA A 107 1.43 22.33 19.48
C ALA A 107 0.26 21.34 19.64
N PRO A 108 -0.49 21.02 18.56
CA PRO A 108 -1.49 19.98 18.61
C PRO A 108 -0.80 18.61 18.69
N LYS A 109 -1.10 17.86 19.73
CA LYS A 109 -0.72 16.45 19.88
C LYS A 109 -1.94 15.60 19.52
N VAL A 110 -1.72 14.60 18.68
CA VAL A 110 -2.77 13.69 18.19
C VAL A 110 -2.52 12.31 18.76
N GLU A 111 -3.53 11.76 19.43
CA GLU A 111 -3.50 10.38 19.90
C GLU A 111 -4.67 9.63 19.26
N ILE A 112 -4.40 8.48 18.64
CA ILE A 112 -5.43 7.65 18.01
C ILE A 112 -6.02 6.78 19.10
N THR A 113 -7.32 6.94 19.36
CA THR A 113 -8.01 6.26 20.47
C THR A 113 -8.70 4.98 20.02
N SER A 114 -9.02 4.87 18.72
CA SER A 114 -9.60 3.66 18.13
C SER A 114 -9.24 3.59 16.64
N GLY A 115 -8.37 2.65 16.32
CA GLY A 115 -7.94 2.27 14.97
C GLY A 115 -7.29 0.88 14.94
N GLU A 116 -6.85 0.37 16.09
CA GLU A 116 -6.16 -0.94 16.20
C GLU A 116 -7.04 -2.11 16.63
N ASP A 117 -8.31 -1.91 17.01
CA ASP A 117 -9.10 -3.02 17.60
C ASP A 117 -10.60 -3.05 17.26
N ARG A 118 -10.95 -2.67 16.02
CA ARG A 118 -12.27 -2.98 15.44
C ARG A 118 -12.15 -3.68 14.10
N LEU A 119 -11.48 -4.83 14.12
CA LEU A 119 -11.89 -6.01 13.35
C LEU A 119 -12.87 -6.84 14.21
N ALA A 120 -13.95 -6.20 14.64
CA ALA A 120 -15.12 -6.91 15.16
C ALA A 120 -16.33 -6.35 14.43
N PRO A 121 -17.07 -7.15 13.64
CA PRO A 121 -18.25 -6.67 12.96
C PRO A 121 -19.30 -6.27 14.02
N GLN A 122 -19.55 -4.97 14.16
CA GLN A 122 -20.78 -4.53 14.78
C GLN A 122 -21.90 -4.68 13.75
N GLU A 123 -22.77 -5.65 14.02
CA GLU A 123 -24.08 -5.78 13.41
C GLU A 123 -24.85 -4.48 13.65
N ALA A 124 -24.92 -3.64 12.63
CA ALA A 124 -25.91 -2.58 12.51
C ALA A 124 -26.79 -2.97 11.32
N ASP A 125 -28.10 -3.11 11.56
CA ASP A 125 -29.10 -3.38 10.53
C ASP A 125 -28.91 -2.39 9.35
N PRO A 126 -28.52 -2.86 8.15
CA PRO A 126 -28.26 -1.97 7.04
C PRO A 126 -29.56 -1.40 6.47
N PRO A 127 -29.58 -0.14 6.00
CA PRO A 127 -30.67 0.34 5.16
C PRO A 127 -30.70 -0.53 3.90
N ALA A 128 -31.89 -0.97 3.50
CA ALA A 128 -32.12 -1.91 2.39
C ALA A 128 -31.23 -1.66 1.17
N GLN A 129 -30.07 -2.29 1.17
CA GLN A 129 -29.21 -2.52 0.04
C GLN A 129 -29.29 -4.02 -0.20
N ALA A 130 -29.60 -4.41 -1.44
CA ALA A 130 -29.66 -5.80 -1.83
C ALA A 130 -28.36 -6.50 -1.42
N GLU A 131 -28.45 -7.36 -0.41
CA GLU A 131 -27.32 -8.11 0.11
C GLU A 131 -26.66 -8.89 -1.03
N ALA A 132 -25.37 -8.67 -1.25
CA ALA A 132 -24.57 -9.61 -2.02
C ALA A 132 -24.69 -10.98 -1.32
N PRO A 133 -25.02 -12.06 -2.06
CA PRO A 133 -25.34 -13.34 -1.45
C PRO A 133 -24.14 -13.84 -0.64
N LYS A 134 -24.40 -14.23 0.62
CA LYS A 134 -23.48 -15.00 1.46
C LYS A 134 -22.82 -16.08 0.58
N PRO A 135 -21.47 -16.21 0.55
CA PRO A 135 -20.85 -17.24 -0.28
C PRO A 135 -21.48 -18.57 0.10
N ALA A 136 -22.06 -19.25 -0.90
CA ALA A 136 -22.67 -20.56 -0.70
C ALA A 136 -21.64 -21.47 -0.02
N ALA A 137 -22.07 -22.32 0.93
CA ALA A 137 -21.19 -23.24 1.65
C ALA A 137 -20.27 -24.06 0.71
N GLU A 138 -20.68 -24.26 -0.55
CA GLU A 138 -19.89 -24.86 -1.63
C GLU A 138 -18.63 -24.06 -1.98
N ALA A 139 -18.72 -22.73 -2.08
CA ALA A 139 -17.59 -21.83 -2.33
C ALA A 139 -16.63 -21.78 -1.14
N GLU A 140 -17.17 -21.89 0.08
CA GLU A 140 -16.36 -22.00 1.29
C GLU A 140 -15.60 -23.33 1.33
N ASN A 141 -16.23 -24.45 0.97
CA ASN A 141 -15.57 -25.76 0.92
C ASN A 141 -14.47 -25.85 -0.15
N CYS A 142 -14.66 -25.24 -1.33
CA CYS A 142 -13.60 -25.13 -2.34
C CYS A 142 -12.38 -24.31 -1.85
N ARG A 143 -12.60 -23.31 -0.98
CA ARG A 143 -11.50 -22.52 -0.37
C ARG A 143 -10.88 -23.20 0.84
N ALA A 144 -11.69 -23.88 1.66
CA ALA A 144 -11.32 -24.41 2.98
C ALA A 144 -10.98 -25.91 2.98
N GLY A 145 -11.16 -26.62 1.85
CA GLY A 145 -10.85 -28.04 1.73
C GLY A 145 -9.41 -28.36 2.15
N ALA A 146 -9.26 -28.99 3.32
CA ALA A 146 -7.97 -29.33 3.90
C ALA A 146 -7.22 -30.42 3.11
N GLU A 147 -7.96 -31.29 2.44
CA GLU A 147 -7.42 -32.36 1.59
C GLU A 147 -7.60 -32.02 0.11
N ALA A 148 -6.56 -32.25 -0.70
CA ALA A 148 -6.54 -31.89 -2.11
C ALA A 148 -7.69 -32.53 -2.92
N GLU A 149 -8.02 -33.80 -2.64
CA GLU A 149 -9.10 -34.50 -3.33
C GLU A 149 -10.49 -33.91 -3.04
N ALA A 150 -10.77 -33.57 -1.77
CA ALA A 150 -12.00 -32.90 -1.38
C ALA A 150 -12.11 -31.52 -2.04
N ARG A 151 -11.01 -30.75 -2.04
CA ARG A 151 -10.95 -29.45 -2.74
C ARG A 151 -11.26 -29.60 -4.22
N ILE A 152 -10.70 -30.61 -4.89
CA ILE A 152 -10.94 -30.88 -6.31
C ILE A 152 -12.43 -31.14 -6.58
N ALA A 153 -13.07 -31.97 -5.75
CA ALA A 153 -14.47 -32.30 -5.89
C ALA A 153 -15.39 -31.09 -5.65
N ASP A 154 -15.14 -30.32 -4.61
CA ASP A 154 -15.98 -29.17 -4.25
C ASP A 154 -15.83 -28.01 -5.23
N CYS A 155 -14.61 -27.70 -5.67
CA CYS A 155 -14.41 -26.73 -6.73
C CYS A 155 -15.05 -27.20 -8.06
N GLY A 156 -15.06 -28.50 -8.34
CA GLY A 156 -15.74 -29.07 -9.52
C GLY A 156 -17.22 -28.71 -9.59
N LYS A 157 -17.94 -28.75 -8.45
CA LYS A 157 -19.36 -28.39 -8.39
C LYS A 157 -19.61 -26.94 -8.81
N ILE A 158 -18.76 -26.01 -8.37
CA ILE A 158 -18.88 -24.58 -8.71
C ILE A 158 -18.60 -24.34 -10.20
N ILE A 159 -17.63 -25.06 -10.76
CA ILE A 159 -17.24 -24.94 -12.17
C ILE A 159 -18.39 -25.40 -13.08
N ASP A 160 -18.99 -26.54 -12.74
CA ASP A 160 -20.05 -27.17 -13.53
C ASP A 160 -21.41 -26.45 -13.38
N ASP A 161 -21.63 -25.74 -12.28
CA ASP A 161 -22.86 -24.98 -12.03
C ASP A 161 -22.94 -23.71 -12.89
N LYS A 162 -23.90 -23.67 -13.83
CA LYS A 162 -24.12 -22.59 -14.81
C LYS A 162 -24.61 -21.28 -14.21
N ASP A 163 -25.14 -21.32 -13.00
CA ASP A 163 -25.68 -20.16 -12.33
C ASP A 163 -24.59 -19.39 -11.54
N LYS A 164 -23.40 -19.99 -11.38
CA LYS A 164 -22.25 -19.32 -10.77
C LYS A 164 -21.64 -18.29 -11.71
N SER A 165 -21.19 -17.17 -11.13
CA SER A 165 -20.54 -16.09 -11.89
C SER A 165 -19.21 -16.53 -12.52
N ALA A 166 -18.76 -15.78 -13.52
CA ALA A 166 -17.46 -16.02 -14.16
C ALA A 166 -16.32 -15.90 -13.16
N GLU A 167 -16.42 -14.97 -12.20
CA GLU A 167 -15.44 -14.75 -11.13
C GLU A 167 -15.38 -15.93 -10.17
N ALA A 168 -16.54 -16.44 -9.72
CA ALA A 168 -16.62 -17.60 -8.83
C ALA A 168 -16.03 -18.85 -9.50
N ARG A 169 -16.31 -19.04 -10.80
CA ARG A 169 -15.76 -20.14 -11.59
C ARG A 169 -14.27 -19.99 -11.84
N MET A 170 -13.80 -18.78 -12.11
CA MET A 170 -12.37 -18.47 -12.26
C MET A 170 -11.60 -18.81 -10.98
N GLU A 171 -12.13 -18.42 -9.83
CA GLU A 171 -11.54 -18.75 -8.53
C GLU A 171 -11.55 -20.27 -8.28
N ALA A 172 -12.68 -20.94 -8.51
CA ALA A 172 -12.78 -22.39 -8.33
C ALA A 172 -11.82 -23.17 -9.25
N LEU A 173 -11.66 -22.75 -10.51
CA LEU A 173 -10.67 -23.30 -11.42
C LEU A 173 -9.25 -23.10 -10.90
N THR A 174 -8.94 -21.92 -10.35
CA THR A 174 -7.62 -21.62 -9.79
C THR A 174 -7.32 -22.52 -8.58
N LEU A 175 -8.26 -22.65 -7.65
CA LEU A 175 -8.11 -23.48 -6.45
C LEU A 175 -8.03 -24.98 -6.78
N ARG A 176 -8.84 -25.46 -7.73
CA ARG A 176 -8.76 -26.84 -8.22
C ARG A 176 -7.42 -27.10 -8.91
N GLY A 177 -6.96 -26.17 -9.75
CA GLY A 177 -5.65 -26.26 -10.40
C GLY A 177 -4.50 -26.34 -9.39
N GLN A 178 -4.56 -25.58 -8.30
CA GLN A 178 -3.58 -25.66 -7.21
C GLN A 178 -3.59 -27.03 -6.51
N ALA A 179 -4.76 -27.55 -6.15
CA ALA A 179 -4.87 -28.88 -5.56
C ALA A 179 -4.38 -30.00 -6.49
N LEU A 180 -4.65 -29.89 -7.80
CA LEU A 180 -4.12 -30.82 -8.80
C LEU A 180 -2.60 -30.73 -8.91
N SER A 181 -2.03 -29.53 -8.81
CA SER A 181 -0.58 -29.31 -8.75
C SER A 181 0.05 -29.94 -7.49
N GLU A 182 -0.59 -29.85 -6.33
CA GLU A 182 -0.14 -30.56 -5.11
C GLU A 182 -0.06 -32.08 -5.34
N GLY A 183 -1.04 -32.64 -6.07
CA GLY A 183 -1.07 -34.03 -6.52
C GLY A 183 -0.15 -34.36 -7.71
N LYS A 184 0.60 -33.38 -8.24
CA LYS A 184 1.45 -33.48 -9.45
C LYS A 184 0.69 -33.84 -10.74
N ASP A 185 -0.62 -33.64 -10.76
CA ASP A 185 -1.49 -33.77 -11.94
C ASP A 185 -1.38 -32.52 -12.82
N TRP A 186 -0.15 -32.21 -13.26
CA TRP A 186 0.20 -30.93 -13.88
C TRP A 186 -0.62 -30.61 -15.14
N ASP A 187 -0.95 -31.62 -15.95
CA ASP A 187 -1.74 -31.42 -17.17
C ASP A 187 -3.14 -30.91 -16.90
N LYS A 188 -3.81 -31.47 -15.87
CA LYS A 188 -5.13 -31.01 -15.46
C LYS A 188 -5.05 -29.64 -14.79
N ALA A 189 -4.03 -29.41 -13.96
CA ALA A 189 -3.80 -28.12 -13.33
C ALA A 189 -3.61 -27.00 -14.37
N LEU A 190 -2.78 -27.23 -15.39
CA LEU A 190 -2.55 -26.29 -16.49
C LEU A 190 -3.82 -26.02 -17.29
N ALA A 191 -4.66 -27.04 -17.51
CA ALA A 191 -5.95 -26.87 -18.17
C ALA A 191 -6.88 -25.96 -17.34
N ASP A 192 -6.96 -26.18 -16.04
CA ASP A 192 -7.77 -25.38 -15.12
C ASP A 192 -7.29 -23.92 -15.04
N PHE A 193 -5.99 -23.68 -14.89
CA PHE A 193 -5.44 -22.32 -14.91
C PHE A 193 -5.70 -21.60 -16.24
N THR A 194 -5.60 -22.33 -17.35
CA THR A 194 -5.87 -21.77 -18.68
C THR A 194 -7.36 -21.42 -18.84
N ALA A 195 -8.25 -22.28 -18.35
CA ALA A 195 -9.68 -22.00 -18.33
C ALA A 195 -10.02 -20.82 -17.41
N ALA A 196 -9.38 -20.72 -16.23
CA ALA A 196 -9.58 -19.60 -15.30
C ALA A 196 -9.24 -18.27 -15.98
N MET A 197 -8.11 -18.22 -16.69
CA MET A 197 -7.73 -17.04 -17.45
C MET A 197 -8.69 -16.67 -18.59
N ALA A 198 -9.39 -17.65 -19.16
CA ALA A 198 -10.35 -17.39 -20.24
C ALA A 198 -11.68 -16.76 -19.73
N LEU A 199 -11.96 -16.85 -18.43
CA LEU A 199 -13.19 -16.31 -17.81
C LEU A 199 -13.09 -14.84 -17.41
N GLN A 200 -11.98 -14.17 -17.71
CA GLN A 200 -11.74 -12.82 -17.24
C GLN A 200 -12.69 -11.77 -17.84
N PRO A 201 -13.01 -10.72 -17.07
CA PRO A 201 -13.71 -9.56 -17.58
C PRO A 201 -12.92 -8.92 -18.73
N LYS A 202 -13.55 -8.80 -19.90
CA LYS A 202 -12.91 -8.26 -21.13
C LYS A 202 -12.56 -6.77 -21.03
N ASP A 203 -13.05 -6.11 -19.98
CA ASP A 203 -13.07 -4.66 -19.87
C ASP A 203 -11.75 -4.12 -19.28
N GLY A 204 -10.79 -4.99 -18.98
CA GLY A 204 -9.41 -4.64 -18.58
C GLY A 204 -9.27 -4.03 -17.19
N ALA A 205 -10.37 -3.77 -16.48
CA ALA A 205 -10.40 -3.06 -15.20
C ALA A 205 -9.70 -3.78 -14.04
N ASN A 206 -9.28 -5.05 -14.20
CA ASN A 206 -8.65 -5.78 -13.11
C ASN A 206 -7.64 -6.86 -13.55
N LEU A 207 -6.71 -6.49 -14.46
CA LEU A 207 -5.65 -7.41 -14.90
C LEU A 207 -4.75 -7.90 -13.75
N ALA A 208 -4.66 -7.16 -12.63
CA ALA A 208 -3.88 -7.57 -11.48
C ALA A 208 -4.39 -8.90 -10.87
N GLN A 209 -5.70 -9.19 -10.92
CA GLN A 209 -6.28 -10.45 -10.44
C GLN A 209 -5.77 -11.69 -11.18
N GLN A 210 -5.17 -11.53 -12.36
CA GLN A 210 -4.60 -12.63 -13.13
C GLN A 210 -3.23 -13.06 -12.61
N SER A 211 -2.54 -12.15 -11.91
CA SER A 211 -1.16 -12.37 -11.50
C SER A 211 -0.98 -13.64 -10.67
N PRO A 212 -1.84 -13.95 -9.67
CA PRO A 212 -1.77 -15.23 -8.96
C PRO A 212 -1.97 -16.46 -9.86
N ILE A 213 -2.85 -16.37 -10.87
CA ILE A 213 -3.12 -17.47 -11.81
C ILE A 213 -1.89 -17.72 -12.70
N TYR A 214 -1.26 -16.66 -13.20
CA TYR A 214 -0.01 -16.76 -13.95
C TYR A 214 1.11 -17.38 -13.11
N VAL A 215 1.26 -16.98 -11.84
CA VAL A 215 2.25 -17.56 -10.92
C VAL A 215 2.00 -19.06 -10.73
N ALA A 216 0.76 -19.46 -10.40
CA ALA A 216 0.43 -20.86 -10.18
C ALA A 216 0.60 -21.71 -11.45
N ARG A 217 0.28 -21.15 -12.62
CA ARG A 217 0.50 -21.84 -13.92
C ARG A 217 1.99 -21.97 -14.24
N ALA A 218 2.79 -20.95 -13.92
CA ALA A 218 4.24 -21.01 -14.07
C ALA A 218 4.84 -22.12 -13.20
N GLU A 219 4.42 -22.22 -11.94
CA GLU A 219 4.85 -23.30 -11.03
C GLU A 219 4.48 -24.69 -11.56
N ALA A 220 3.27 -24.87 -12.10
CA ALA A 220 2.88 -26.12 -12.74
C ALA A 220 3.74 -26.43 -13.99
N TYR A 221 4.10 -25.43 -14.80
CA TYR A 221 5.05 -25.60 -15.89
C TYR A 221 6.44 -26.01 -15.39
N LEU A 222 6.93 -25.46 -14.26
CA LEU A 222 8.16 -25.91 -13.62
C LEU A 222 8.07 -27.36 -13.13
N GLY A 223 6.94 -27.76 -12.56
CA GLY A 223 6.67 -29.16 -12.19
C GLY A 223 6.78 -30.13 -13.38
N LYS A 224 6.47 -29.66 -14.59
CA LYS A 224 6.67 -30.38 -15.86
C LYS A 224 8.07 -30.22 -16.48
N GLY A 225 8.91 -29.35 -15.94
CA GLY A 225 10.21 -28.99 -16.52
C GLY A 225 10.15 -28.04 -17.73
N ASP A 226 9.00 -27.40 -18.01
CA ASP A 226 8.85 -26.42 -19.09
C ASP A 226 9.24 -25.01 -18.61
N HIS A 227 10.53 -24.82 -18.35
CA HIS A 227 11.13 -23.56 -17.89
C HIS A 227 10.81 -22.36 -18.79
N LYS A 228 10.70 -22.58 -20.11
CA LYS A 228 10.43 -21.51 -21.07
C LYS A 228 9.03 -20.95 -20.87
N LYS A 229 8.02 -21.80 -20.70
CA LYS A 229 6.64 -21.35 -20.43
C LYS A 229 6.50 -20.78 -19.04
N ALA A 230 7.15 -21.38 -18.04
CA ALA A 230 7.15 -20.82 -16.69
C ALA A 230 7.68 -19.38 -16.65
N LEU A 231 8.84 -19.12 -17.27
CA LEU A 231 9.41 -17.79 -17.39
C LEU A 231 8.46 -16.80 -18.10
N ALA A 232 7.74 -17.25 -19.12
CA ALA A 232 6.78 -16.43 -19.85
C ALA A 232 5.60 -16.03 -18.96
N ASP A 233 5.08 -16.96 -18.16
CA ASP A 233 3.98 -16.72 -17.23
C ASP A 233 4.39 -15.86 -16.04
N PHE A 234 5.55 -16.09 -15.42
CA PHE A 234 6.07 -15.16 -14.42
C PHE A 234 6.26 -13.75 -14.98
N SER A 235 6.71 -13.64 -16.24
CA SER A 235 6.80 -12.34 -16.91
C SER A 235 5.43 -11.69 -17.13
N ALA A 236 4.40 -12.48 -17.45
CA ALA A 236 3.05 -12.00 -17.57
C ALA A 236 2.50 -11.53 -16.21
N ALA A 237 2.70 -12.31 -15.14
CA ALA A 237 2.31 -11.97 -13.77
C ALA A 237 2.88 -10.61 -13.33
N VAL A 238 4.17 -10.37 -13.58
CA VAL A 238 4.84 -9.08 -13.29
C VAL A 238 4.25 -7.92 -14.10
N ARG A 239 3.89 -8.14 -15.37
CA ARG A 239 3.27 -7.08 -16.19
C ARG A 239 1.86 -6.74 -15.71
N THR A 240 1.10 -7.76 -15.30
CA THR A 240 -0.28 -7.59 -14.87
C THR A 240 -0.39 -7.04 -13.45
N ASP A 241 0.55 -7.40 -12.58
CA ASP A 241 0.65 -6.89 -11.23
C ASP A 241 2.14 -6.66 -10.87
N PRO A 242 2.63 -5.43 -11.03
CA PRO A 242 3.98 -5.06 -10.64
C PRO A 242 4.26 -5.10 -9.14
N SER A 243 3.25 -5.33 -8.30
CA SER A 243 3.39 -5.47 -6.84
C SER A 243 3.49 -6.93 -6.38
N ASN A 244 3.34 -7.90 -7.29
CA ASN A 244 3.43 -9.31 -6.94
C ASN A 244 4.89 -9.77 -6.77
N GLY A 245 5.39 -9.71 -5.54
CA GLY A 245 6.76 -10.14 -5.20
C GLY A 245 7.05 -11.62 -5.53
N ALA A 246 6.06 -12.51 -5.45
CA ALA A 246 6.24 -13.93 -5.79
C ALA A 246 6.51 -14.13 -7.29
N ALA A 247 5.89 -13.32 -8.14
CA ALA A 247 6.14 -13.34 -9.57
C ALA A 247 7.58 -12.92 -9.92
N TYR A 248 8.10 -11.88 -9.27
CA TYR A 248 9.50 -11.48 -9.43
C TYR A 248 10.46 -12.57 -8.93
N LEU A 249 10.16 -13.18 -7.78
CA LEU A 249 10.98 -14.24 -7.21
C LEU A 249 11.06 -15.46 -8.13
N GLY A 250 9.91 -15.95 -8.60
CA GLY A 250 9.84 -17.05 -9.56
C GLY A 250 10.54 -16.72 -10.88
N ARG A 251 10.39 -15.50 -11.39
CA ARG A 251 11.11 -15.06 -12.61
C ARG A 251 12.62 -15.01 -12.39
N ALA A 252 13.07 -14.55 -11.23
CA ALA A 252 14.49 -14.50 -10.89
C ALA A 252 15.10 -15.90 -10.83
N CYS A 253 14.39 -16.88 -10.27
CA CYS A 253 14.78 -18.29 -10.29
C CYS A 253 15.04 -18.79 -11.72
N GLU A 254 14.12 -18.50 -12.64
CA GLU A 254 14.28 -18.88 -14.04
C GLU A 254 15.43 -18.15 -14.72
N TRP A 255 15.67 -16.88 -14.40
CA TRP A 255 16.84 -16.15 -14.88
C TRP A 255 18.15 -16.74 -14.35
N VAL A 256 18.20 -17.18 -13.10
CA VAL A 256 19.33 -17.89 -12.50
C VAL A 256 19.59 -19.19 -13.26
N ALA A 257 18.56 -20.00 -13.49
CA ALA A 257 18.66 -21.25 -14.26
C ALA A 257 19.14 -21.01 -15.70
N ALA A 258 18.72 -19.90 -16.31
CA ALA A 258 19.17 -19.47 -17.64
C ALA A 258 20.55 -18.78 -17.67
N GLY A 259 21.19 -18.56 -16.51
CA GLY A 259 22.48 -17.86 -16.39
C GLY A 259 22.42 -16.34 -16.58
N ALA A 260 21.22 -15.75 -16.64
CA ALA A 260 20.99 -14.32 -16.85
C ALA A 260 21.05 -13.52 -15.52
N LEU A 261 22.22 -13.52 -14.88
CA LEU A 261 22.41 -13.03 -13.50
C LEU A 261 21.99 -11.57 -13.27
N ALA A 262 22.25 -10.67 -14.23
CA ALA A 262 21.88 -9.27 -14.09
C ALA A 262 20.36 -9.07 -14.02
N LYS A 263 19.58 -9.88 -14.77
CA LYS A 263 18.12 -9.86 -14.72
C LYS A 263 17.61 -10.44 -13.40
N ALA A 264 18.20 -11.55 -12.96
CA ALA A 264 17.90 -12.14 -11.67
C ALA A 264 18.15 -11.16 -10.51
N GLU A 265 19.29 -10.47 -10.48
CA GLU A 265 19.61 -9.48 -9.43
C GLU A 265 18.58 -8.35 -9.39
N SER A 266 18.16 -7.85 -10.55
CA SER A 266 17.11 -6.83 -10.63
C SER A 266 15.78 -7.32 -10.05
N ASP A 267 15.34 -8.52 -10.45
CA ASP A 267 14.06 -9.07 -10.01
C ASP A 267 14.08 -9.42 -8.50
N LEU A 268 15.18 -9.96 -7.98
CA LEU A 268 15.34 -10.25 -6.54
C LEU A 268 15.30 -8.98 -5.69
N LYS A 269 15.93 -7.89 -6.17
CA LYS A 269 15.89 -6.60 -5.48
C LYS A 269 14.44 -6.10 -5.37
N THR A 270 13.67 -6.21 -6.46
CA THR A 270 12.26 -5.83 -6.45
C THR A 270 11.43 -6.73 -5.55
N ALA A 271 11.63 -8.05 -5.59
CA ALA A 271 10.95 -9.00 -4.71
C ALA A 271 11.19 -8.68 -3.22
N ALA A 272 12.43 -8.36 -2.84
CA ALA A 272 12.79 -7.96 -1.48
C ALA A 272 12.07 -6.68 -1.04
N THR A 273 11.94 -5.67 -1.93
CA THR A 273 11.20 -4.45 -1.62
C THR A 273 9.70 -4.68 -1.44
N LEU A 274 9.15 -5.74 -2.05
CA LEU A 274 7.75 -6.13 -1.96
C LEU A 274 7.48 -7.10 -0.80
N ALA A 275 8.37 -7.14 0.19
CA ALA A 275 8.26 -7.96 1.40
C ALA A 275 8.07 -9.48 1.15
N LYS A 276 8.55 -9.98 0.01
CA LYS A 276 8.80 -11.40 -0.18
C LYS A 276 10.28 -11.64 0.05
N ASP A 277 10.60 -12.24 1.19
CA ASP A 277 11.99 -12.54 1.55
C ASP A 277 12.61 -13.46 0.49
N PRO A 278 13.61 -12.98 -0.29
CA PRO A 278 14.23 -13.79 -1.32
C PRO A 278 15.09 -14.91 -0.71
N THR A 279 15.46 -14.81 0.57
CA THR A 279 16.37 -15.76 1.24
C THR A 279 15.72 -17.11 1.50
N ASP A 280 14.39 -17.15 1.62
CA ASP A 280 13.58 -18.38 1.79
C ASP A 280 13.21 -19.03 0.44
N SER A 281 13.67 -18.44 -0.66
CA SER A 281 13.54 -19.08 -1.98
C SER A 281 14.62 -20.12 -2.20
N ALA A 282 14.27 -21.25 -2.82
CA ALA A 282 15.21 -22.28 -3.26
C ALA A 282 16.33 -21.73 -4.18
N CYS A 283 16.21 -20.50 -4.65
CA CYS A 283 17.11 -19.85 -5.59
C CYS A 283 18.11 -18.88 -4.94
N SER A 284 17.97 -18.54 -3.64
CA SER A 284 18.91 -17.64 -2.95
C SER A 284 20.34 -18.20 -2.96
N ALA A 285 20.48 -19.48 -2.61
CA ALA A 285 21.74 -20.19 -2.63
C ALA A 285 22.32 -20.33 -4.05
N ALA A 286 21.46 -20.57 -5.05
CA ALA A 286 21.87 -20.65 -6.46
C ALA A 286 22.37 -19.28 -6.98
N PHE A 287 21.72 -18.20 -6.57
CA PHE A 287 22.13 -16.84 -6.88
C PHE A 287 23.45 -16.45 -6.20
N ASP A 288 23.61 -16.73 -4.90
CA ASP A 288 24.83 -16.45 -4.14
C ASP A 288 26.04 -17.21 -4.70
N ALA A 289 25.85 -18.49 -5.05
CA ALA A 289 26.87 -19.31 -5.68
C ALA A 289 27.28 -18.76 -7.05
N LEU A 290 26.34 -18.23 -7.85
CA LEU A 290 26.64 -17.62 -9.15
C LEU A 290 27.28 -16.24 -9.02
N ARG A 291 26.90 -15.43 -8.01
CA ARG A 291 27.56 -14.15 -7.70
C ARG A 291 28.99 -14.34 -7.22
N ALA A 292 29.26 -15.39 -6.43
CA ALA A 292 30.61 -15.75 -6.04
C ALA A 292 31.47 -16.17 -7.26
N LYS A 293 30.88 -16.89 -8.23
CA LYS A 293 31.53 -17.26 -9.50
C LYS A 293 31.79 -16.05 -10.40
N SER A 294 30.89 -15.07 -10.47
CA SER A 294 31.10 -13.87 -11.28
C SER A 294 32.17 -12.94 -10.69
N LYS A 295 32.22 -12.80 -9.35
CA LYS A 295 33.28 -12.06 -8.64
C LYS A 295 34.67 -12.68 -8.84
N THR A 296 34.77 -14.00 -8.87
CA THR A 296 36.05 -14.71 -9.10
C THR A 296 36.49 -14.65 -10.55
N ALA A 297 35.57 -14.64 -11.52
CA ALA A 297 35.88 -14.43 -12.94
C ALA A 297 36.33 -12.98 -13.26
N ALA A 298 35.88 -12.00 -12.47
CA ALA A 298 36.26 -10.59 -12.61
C ALA A 298 37.59 -10.21 -11.92
N ALA A 299 38.21 -11.12 -11.15
CA ALA A 299 39.50 -10.87 -10.55
C ALA A 299 40.57 -10.72 -11.65
N PRO A 300 41.38 -9.64 -11.65
CA PRO A 300 42.32 -9.39 -12.73
C PRO A 300 43.29 -10.56 -12.85
N ARG A 301 43.39 -11.16 -14.05
CA ARG A 301 44.49 -12.07 -14.40
C ARG A 301 45.79 -11.32 -14.10
N ARG A 302 46.46 -11.68 -13.00
CA ARG A 302 47.79 -11.15 -12.69
C ARG A 302 48.67 -11.46 -13.90
N LYS A 303 49.02 -10.42 -14.66
CA LYS A 303 50.01 -10.52 -15.74
C LYS A 303 51.30 -11.01 -15.06
N ARG A 304 51.70 -12.23 -15.38
CA ARG A 304 53.02 -12.77 -15.05
C ARG A 304 54.07 -12.10 -15.91
#